data_AF-A0A436RP40-F1
#
_entry.id   AF-A0A436RP40-F1
#
_cell.length_a   1.000
_cell.length_b   1.000
_cell.length_c   1.000
_cell.angle_alpha   90.00
_cell.angle_beta   90.00
_cell.angle_gamma   90.00
#
_symmetry.space_group_name_H-M   'P 1'
#
loop_
_entity.id
_entity.type
_entity.pdbx_description
1 polymer ?
#
loop_
_entity_poly.entity_id
_entity_poly.type
_entity_poly.pdbx_seq_one_letter_code
_entity_poly.pdbx_strand_id
1 'polypeptide(L)' 'MSTHPETDHRRHAMLRTALGPAITEALADPLVIEVMVNPDGALRLDRLGDGRVDTD' A
#
# COMPACT_ATOMS: atom_id res chain seq x y z
N MET A 1 2.26 -23.72 -8.07
CA MET A 1 3.06 -22.86 -7.18
C MET A 1 3.05 -23.50 -5.81
N SER A 2 4.18 -23.98 -5.31
CA SER A 2 4.25 -24.57 -3.98
C SER A 2 4.03 -23.48 -2.93
N THR A 3 2.84 -23.44 -2.34
CA THR A 3 2.46 -22.56 -1.23
C THR A 3 3.22 -22.97 0.03
N HIS A 4 4.36 -22.34 0.28
CA HIS A 4 5.07 -22.47 1.55
C HIS A 4 4.56 -21.33 2.47
N PRO A 5 3.64 -21.62 3.41
CA PRO A 5 2.95 -20.57 4.18
C PRO A 5 3.92 -19.70 4.98
N GLU A 6 5.00 -20.29 5.49
CA GLU A 6 6.06 -19.57 6.20
C GLU A 6 6.81 -18.58 5.29
N THR A 7 7.16 -19.00 4.07
CA THR A 7 7.84 -18.14 3.10
C THR A 7 6.96 -16.99 2.66
N ASP A 8 5.66 -17.25 2.46
CA ASP A 8 4.69 -16.22 2.11
C ASP A 8 4.52 -15.19 3.22
N HIS A 9 4.36 -15.65 4.47
CA HIS A 9 4.28 -14.77 5.63
C HIS A 9 5.52 -13.88 5.73
N ARG A 10 6.72 -14.46 5.68
CA ARG A 10 7.98 -13.71 5.77
C ARG A 10 8.10 -12.68 4.65
N ARG A 11 7.78 -13.06 3.42
CA ARG A 11 7.78 -12.15 2.28
C ARG A 11 6.82 -10.99 2.50
N HIS A 12 5.60 -11.27 2.96
CA HIS A 12 4.59 -10.25 3.21
C HIS A 12 5.01 -9.29 4.33
N ALA A 13 5.58 -9.81 5.42
CA ALA A 13 6.12 -9.00 6.50
C ALA A 13 7.25 -8.08 6.01
N MET A 14 8.20 -8.61 5.24
CA MET A 14 9.29 -7.82 4.66
C MET A 14 8.78 -6.71 3.72
N LEU A 15 7.78 -7.01 2.89
CA LEU A 15 7.17 -6.03 2.01
C LEU A 15 6.49 -4.91 2.80
N ARG A 16 5.74 -5.23 3.86
CA ARG A 16 5.13 -4.21 4.73
C ARG A 16 6.18 -3.31 5.37
N THR A 17 7.28 -3.88 5.88
CA THR A 17 8.39 -3.10 6.43
C THR A 17 9.01 -2.17 5.38
N ALA A 18 9.21 -2.67 4.15
CA ALA A 18 9.82 -1.89 3.07
C ALA A 18 8.92 -0.76 2.55
N LEU A 19 7.60 -0.98 2.49
CA LEU A 19 6.63 0.01 2.03
C LEU A 19 6.36 1.10 3.07
N GLY A 20 6.61 0.83 4.35
CA GLY A 20 6.44 1.80 5.42
C GLY A 20 4.97 2.07 5.79
N PRO A 21 4.73 2.77 6.92
CA PRO A 21 3.41 2.92 7.52
C PRO A 21 2.40 3.56 6.57
N ALA A 22 2.74 4.71 5.95
CA ALA A 22 1.82 5.47 5.11
C ALA A 22 1.22 4.65 3.96
N ILE A 23 2.04 3.88 3.24
CA ILE A 23 1.56 3.04 2.13
C ILE A 23 0.79 1.83 2.68
N THR A 24 1.27 1.20 3.75
CA THR A 24 0.58 0.03 4.32
C THR A 24 -0.78 0.38 4.92
N GLU A 25 -0.93 1.56 5.50
CA GLU A 25 -2.20 2.08 6.01
C GLU A 25 -3.15 2.39 4.85
N ALA A 26 -2.67 3.03 3.78
CA ALA A 26 -3.45 3.25 2.58
C ALA A 26 -3.93 1.93 1.94
N LEU A 27 -3.06 0.91 1.86
CA LEU A 27 -3.42 -0.42 1.33
C LEU A 27 -4.38 -1.21 2.23
N ALA A 28 -4.50 -0.83 3.52
CA ALA A 28 -5.44 -1.45 4.45
C ALA A 28 -6.84 -0.81 4.41
N ASP A 29 -6.97 0.39 3.85
CA ASP A 29 -8.24 1.09 3.70
C ASP A 29 -9.04 0.49 2.53
N PRO A 30 -10.22 -0.12 2.78
CA PRO A 30 -11.02 -0.76 1.73
C PRO A 30 -11.60 0.23 0.71
N LEU A 31 -11.56 1.54 0.97
CA LEU A 31 -11.99 2.56 0.04
C LEU A 31 -10.86 3.05 -0.86
N VAL A 32 -9.59 2.71 -0.58
CA VAL A 32 -8.46 3.07 -1.44
C VAL A 32 -8.35 2.06 -2.58
N ILE A 33 -8.37 2.58 -3.81
CA ILE A 33 -8.31 1.80 -5.05
C ILE A 33 -6.87 1.75 -5.58
N GLU A 34 -6.16 2.87 -5.54
CA GLU A 34 -4.78 3.01 -6.03
C GLU A 34 -3.94 3.87 -5.07
N VAL A 35 -2.68 3.48 -4.87
CA VAL A 35 -1.66 4.26 -4.15
C VAL A 35 -0.53 4.58 -5.12
N MET A 36 -0.28 5.86 -5.36
CA MET A 36 0.85 6.34 -6.16
C MET A 36 1.84 7.09 -5.29
N VAL A 37 3.12 6.81 -5.52
CA VAL A 37 4.23 7.59 -4.96
C VAL A 37 4.72 8.52 -6.06
N ASN A 38 4.65 9.83 -5.83
CA ASN A 38 5.19 10.82 -6.77
C ASN A 38 6.73 10.92 -6.62
N PRO A 39 7.46 11.44 -7.63
CA PRO A 39 8.92 11.55 -7.59
C PRO A 39 9.48 12.40 -6.44
N ASP A 40 8.70 13.35 -5.95
CA ASP A 40 8.97 14.19 -4.78
C ASP A 40 8.68 13.50 -3.44
N GLY A 41 8.15 12.27 -3.47
CA GLY A 41 7.86 11.45 -2.29
C GLY A 41 6.44 11.62 -1.74
N ALA A 42 5.69 12.62 -2.19
CA ALA A 42 4.28 12.78 -1.83
C ALA A 42 3.44 11.61 -2.34
N LEU A 43 2.46 11.18 -1.54
CA LEU A 43 1.51 10.14 -1.95
C LEU A 43 0.25 10.76 -2.55
N ARG A 44 -0.35 10.00 -3.46
CA ARG A 44 -1.64 10.29 -4.03
C ARG A 44 -2.48 9.04 -4.05
N LEU A 45 -3.69 9.13 -3.52
CA LEU A 45 -4.61 8.01 -3.38
C LEU A 45 -5.79 8.21 -4.32
N ASP A 46 -6.18 7.16 -5.04
CA ASP A 46 -7.50 7.11 -5.65
C ASP A 46 -8.46 6.42 -4.68
N ARG A 47 -9.54 7.10 -4.29
CA ARG A 47 -10.52 6.62 -3.32
C ARG A 47 -11.89 6.46 -3.96
N LEU A 48 -12.56 5.37 -3.62
CA LEU A 48 -13.91 5.08 -4.07
C LEU A 48 -14.87 6.20 -3.66
N GLY A 49 -15.44 6.88 -4.66
CA GLY A 49 -16.42 7.96 -4.48
C GLY A 49 -15.82 9.37 -4.32
N ASP A 50 -14.52 9.48 -4.02
CA ASP A 50 -13.84 10.78 -3.89
C ASP A 50 -12.92 11.07 -5.10
N GLY A 51 -12.49 10.00 -5.79
CA GLY A 51 -11.48 10.10 -6.83
C GLY A 51 -10.11 10.35 -6.22
N ARG A 52 -9.34 11.24 -6.84
CA ARG A 52 -7.92 11.40 -6.54
C ARG A 52 -7.68 12.43 -5.45
N VAL A 53 -7.08 12.00 -4.35
CA VAL A 53 -6.74 12.82 -3.18
C VAL A 53 -5.24 12.84 -2.94
N ASP A 54 -4.71 13.99 -2.54
CA ASP A 54 -3.33 14.12 -2.07
C ASP A 54 -3.26 13.82 -0.56
N THR A 55 -2.13 13.28 -0.11
CA THR A 55 -1.82 13.13 1.32
C THR A 55 -1.04 14.36 1.81
N ASP A 56 -1.23 14.75 3.08
CA ASP A 56 -0.48 15.85 3.73
C ASP A 56 1.04 15.58 3.81
#